data_AF-A0AA45XRW1-F1
#
_entry.id   AF-A0AA45XRW1-F1
#
_cell.length_a   1.000
_cell.length_b   1.000
_cell.length_c   1.000
_cell.angle_alpha   90.00
_cell.angle_beta   90.00
_cell.angle_gamma   90.00
#
_symmetry.space_group_name_H-M   'P 1'
#
loop_
_entity.id
_entity.type
_entity.pdbx_description
1 polymer ?
#
loop_
_entity_poly.entity_id
_entity_poly.type
_entity_poly.pdbx_seq_one_letter_code
_entity_poly.pdbx_strand_id
1 'polypeptide(L)' 'MDRLTRIRHWINRDNGRLFRVGNGPISGATALGFLSLVAALLMHLLHDATGLPGAYAAACLMTGAALLAWDAWRNRR' A
#
# COMPACT_ATOMS: atom_id res chain seq x y z
N MET A 1 -2.52 -34.37 -2.84
CA MET A 1 -2.55 -32.98 -2.33
C MET A 1 -2.83 -32.05 -3.51
N ASP A 2 -4.00 -31.44 -3.50
CA ASP A 2 -4.49 -30.67 -4.64
C ASP A 2 -3.70 -29.37 -4.83
N ARG A 3 -3.54 -28.92 -6.09
CA ARG A 3 -2.76 -27.70 -6.41
C ARG A 3 -3.27 -26.48 -5.64
N LEU A 4 -4.58 -26.42 -5.46
CA LEU A 4 -5.29 -25.39 -4.71
C LEU A 4 -4.98 -25.43 -3.21
N THR A 5 -4.82 -26.62 -2.62
CA THR A 5 -4.44 -26.76 -1.21
C THR A 5 -3.03 -26.25 -0.95
N ARG A 6 -2.11 -26.46 -1.91
CA ARG A 6 -0.74 -25.93 -1.84
C ARG A 6 -0.71 -24.41 -1.93
N ILE A 7 -1.48 -23.82 -2.84
CA ILE A 7 -1.59 -22.36 -2.99
C ILE A 7 -2.22 -21.74 -1.74
N ARG A 8 -3.30 -22.33 -1.23
CA ARG A 8 -3.96 -21.87 0.00
C ARG A 8 -3.02 -21.97 1.20
N HIS A 9 -2.22 -23.03 1.29
CA HIS A 9 -1.23 -23.18 2.34
C HIS A 9 -0.08 -22.18 2.20
N TRP A 10 0.33 -21.81 0.98
CA TRP A 10 1.34 -20.79 0.74
C TRP A 10 0.85 -19.41 1.18
N ILE A 11 -0.38 -19.04 0.80
CA ILE A 11 -1.05 -17.79 1.24
C ILE A 11 -1.23 -17.76 2.77
N ASN A 12 -1.63 -18.88 3.39
CA ASN A 12 -1.75 -18.99 4.86
C ASN A 12 -0.41 -19.12 5.59
N ARG A 13 0.68 -19.52 4.91
CA ARG A 13 2.03 -19.56 5.49
C ARG A 13 2.59 -18.15 5.62
N ASP A 14 2.16 -17.26 4.73
CA ASP A 14 2.41 -15.83 4.76
C ASP A 14 1.39 -15.09 5.63
N ASN A 15 1.31 -15.44 6.92
CA ASN A 15 0.51 -14.80 7.99
C ASN A 15 0.79 -13.27 8.15
N GLY A 16 0.59 -12.45 7.12
CA GLY A 16 0.92 -11.02 7.09
C GLY A 16 2.41 -10.69 6.96
N ARG A 17 3.28 -11.66 6.66
CA ARG A 17 4.76 -11.50 6.66
C ARG A 17 5.40 -11.11 5.32
N LEU A 18 4.62 -10.92 4.26
CA LEU A 18 5.12 -10.57 2.92
C LEU A 18 5.80 -9.19 2.87
N PHE A 19 5.42 -8.27 3.75
CA PHE A 19 6.02 -6.94 3.81
C PHE A 19 6.89 -6.87 5.08
N ARG A 20 8.21 -7.11 4.97
CA ARG A 20 9.17 -6.80 6.03
C ARG A 20 10.14 -5.76 5.51
N VAL A 21 10.31 -4.66 6.24
CA VAL A 21 11.40 -3.71 6.04
C VAL A 21 12.14 -3.60 7.36
N GLY A 22 13.44 -3.93 7.35
CA GLY A 22 14.22 -4.04 8.59
C GLY A 22 13.77 -5.20 9.49
N ASN A 23 13.73 -4.97 10.82
CA ASN A 23 13.44 -6.01 11.82
C ASN A 23 11.95 -6.28 12.08
N GLY A 24 11.02 -5.45 11.58
CA GLY A 24 9.58 -5.55 11.87
C GLY A 24 8.72 -5.97 10.67
N PRO A 25 7.60 -6.67 10.87
CA PRO A 25 6.57 -6.81 9.85
C PRO A 25 5.89 -5.46 9.61
N ILE A 26 5.67 -5.14 8.34
CA ILE A 26 4.87 -4.01 7.87
C ILE A 26 3.52 -4.57 7.43
N SER A 27 2.45 -3.83 7.72
CA SER A 27 1.11 -4.21 7.28
C SER A 27 0.93 -3.90 5.79
N GLY A 28 0.12 -4.70 5.10
CA GLY A 28 -0.20 -4.44 3.69
C GLY A 28 -0.82 -3.05 3.48
N ALA A 29 -1.55 -2.52 4.47
CA ALA A 29 -2.09 -1.17 4.44
C ALA A 29 -0.99 -0.10 4.45
N THR A 30 0.07 -0.30 5.25
CA THR A 30 1.21 0.61 5.26
C THR A 30 1.95 0.60 3.93
N ALA A 31 2.18 -0.60 3.36
CA ALA A 31 2.87 -0.76 2.07
C ALA A 31 2.08 -0.08 0.93
N LEU A 32 0.77 -0.30 0.87
CA LEU A 32 -0.11 0.34 -0.10
C LEU A 32 -0.21 1.86 0.12
N GLY A 33 -0.20 2.30 1.39
CA GLY A 33 -0.16 3.72 1.74
C GLY A 33 1.06 4.43 1.17
N PHE A 34 2.26 3.87 1.37
CA PHE A 34 3.49 4.41 0.79
C PHE A 34 3.51 4.35 -0.73
N LEU A 35 3.03 3.25 -1.34
CA LEU A 35 2.93 3.15 -2.80
C LEU A 35 2.02 4.25 -3.36
N SER A 36 0.91 4.55 -2.68
CA SER A 36 -0.01 5.62 -3.05
C SER A 36 0.62 7.01 -2.95
N LEU A 37 1.50 7.25 -1.96
CA LEU A 37 2.27 8.50 -1.87
C LEU A 37 3.26 8.65 -3.03
N VAL A 38 3.95 7.56 -3.41
CA VAL A 38 4.84 7.56 -4.59
C VAL A 38 4.03 7.82 -5.86
N ALA A 39 2.87 7.18 -6.01
CA ALA A 39 1.97 7.41 -7.14
C ALA A 39 1.47 8.86 -7.19
N ALA A 40 1.17 9.47 -6.04
CA ALA A 40 0.76 10.87 -5.97
C ALA A 40 1.87 11.82 -6.43
N LEU A 41 3.12 11.56 -6.01
CA LEU A 41 4.29 12.32 -6.46
C LEU A 41 4.49 12.17 -7.99
N LEU A 42 4.39 10.96 -8.51
CA LEU A 42 4.48 10.71 -9.95
C LEU A 42 3.36 11.42 -10.73
N MET A 43 2.13 11.39 -10.22
CA MET A 43 1.01 12.09 -10.83
C MET A 43 1.17 13.61 -10.77
N HIS A 44 1.79 14.14 -9.71
CA HIS A 44 2.10 15.56 -9.61
C HIS A 44 3.16 15.97 -10.64
N LEU A 45 4.24 15.20 -10.77
CA LEU A 45 5.26 15.43 -11.81
C LEU A 45 4.68 15.29 -13.23
N LEU A 46 3.75 14.34 -13.42
CA LEU A 46 3.07 14.15 -14.69
C LEU A 46 2.12 15.32 -14.99
N HIS A 47 1.41 15.85 -13.99
CA HIS A 47 0.61 17.07 -14.11
C HIS A 47 1.47 18.23 -14.60
N ASP A 48 2.62 18.47 -13.96
CA ASP A 48 3.54 19.55 -14.35
C ASP A 48 4.05 19.38 -15.79
N ALA A 49 4.29 18.14 -16.22
CA ALA A 49 4.80 17.84 -17.56
C ALA A 49 3.74 17.89 -18.68
N THR A 50 2.47 17.59 -18.37
CA THR A 50 1.42 17.34 -19.39
C THR A 50 0.17 18.21 -19.25
N GLY A 51 0.02 18.94 -18.13
CA GLY A 51 -1.19 19.68 -17.81
C GLY A 51 -2.38 18.81 -17.39
N LEU A 52 -2.20 17.49 -17.20
CA LEU A 52 -3.26 16.57 -16.76
C LEU A 52 -3.85 16.99 -15.41
N PRO A 53 -5.15 16.87 -15.13
CA PRO A 53 -5.74 17.40 -13.90
C PRO A 53 -5.03 16.95 -12.60
N GLY A 54 -4.60 17.90 -11.77
CA GLY A 54 -3.95 17.62 -10.48
C GLY A 54 -4.83 16.88 -9.47
N ALA A 55 -6.13 16.73 -9.76
CA ALA A 55 -7.08 15.95 -8.96
C ALA A 55 -6.63 14.49 -8.76
N TYR A 56 -5.93 13.89 -9.74
CA TYR A 56 -5.42 12.53 -9.60
C TYR A 56 -4.30 12.43 -8.55
N ALA A 57 -3.39 13.41 -8.52
CA ALA A 57 -2.36 13.48 -7.48
C ALA A 57 -2.99 13.64 -6.09
N ALA A 58 -4.00 14.52 -5.97
CA ALA A 58 -4.72 14.72 -4.72
C ALA A 58 -5.45 13.44 -4.26
N ALA A 59 -6.10 12.70 -5.17
CA ALA A 59 -6.77 11.44 -4.86
C ALA A 59 -5.78 10.37 -4.36
N CYS A 60 -4.62 10.24 -5.01
CA CYS A 60 -3.55 9.33 -4.55
C CYS A 60 -2.99 9.75 -3.18
N LEU A 61 -2.84 11.05 -2.91
CA LEU A 61 -2.42 11.56 -1.61
C LEU A 61 -3.42 11.22 -0.51
N MET A 62 -4.71 11.48 -0.74
CA MET A 62 -5.77 11.18 0.23
C MET A 62 -5.86 9.68 0.51
N THR A 63 -5.77 8.85 -0.53
CA THR A 63 -5.81 7.39 -0.40
C THR A 63 -4.62 6.87 0.43
N GLY A 64 -3.42 7.38 0.15
CA GLY A 64 -2.21 7.04 0.89
C GLY A 64 -2.30 7.43 2.36
N ALA A 65 -2.72 8.67 2.64
CA ALA A 65 -2.90 9.18 3.99
C ALA A 65 -3.96 8.37 4.78
N ALA A 66 -5.09 8.04 4.15
CA ALA A 66 -6.15 7.25 4.77
C ALA A 66 -5.69 5.83 5.13
N LEU A 67 -4.95 5.16 4.25
CA LEU A 67 -4.40 3.83 4.51
C LEU A 67 -3.39 3.83 5.66
N LEU A 68 -2.51 4.83 5.70
CA LEU A 68 -1.53 4.99 6.78
C LEU A 68 -2.21 5.31 8.11
N ALA A 69 -3.21 6.20 8.11
CA ALA A 69 -3.97 6.56 9.29
C ALA A 69 -4.78 5.36 9.82
N TRP A 70 -5.40 4.59 8.93
CA TRP A 70 -6.13 3.37 9.28
C TRP A 70 -5.23 2.33 9.92
N ASP A 71 -4.05 2.09 9.34
CA ASP A 71 -3.07 1.14 9.87
C ASP A 71 -2.55 1.59 11.24
N ALA A 72 -2.23 2.88 11.39
CA ALA A 72 -1.80 3.45 12.66
C ALA A 72 -2.88 3.34 13.74
N TRP A 73 -4.15 3.55 13.39
CA TRP A 73 -5.27 3.37 14.32
C TRP A 73 -5.45 1.91 14.72
N ARG A 74 -5.37 0.98 13.76
CA ARG A 74 -5.48 -0.46 14.02
C ARG A 74 -4.39 -0.97 14.95
N ASN A 75 -3.15 -0.51 14.77
CA ASN A 75 -2.01 -0.92 15.59
C ASN A 75 -1.99 -0.28 16.99
N ARG A 76 -2.87 0.71 17.26
CA ARG A 76 -3.05 1.32 18.59
C ARG A 76 -4.13 0.64 19.44
N ARG A 77 -4.95 -0.24 18.86
CA ARG A 77 -5.95 -1.07 19.54
C ARG A 77 -5.38 -2.43 19.88
#